data_AF-A0A2K3MV54-F1
#
_entry.id   AF-A0A2K3MV54-F1
#
_cell.length_a   1.000
_cell.length_b   1.000
_cell.length_c   1.000
_cell.angle_alpha   90.00
_cell.angle_beta   90.00
_cell.angle_gamma   90.00
#
_symmetry.space_group_name_H-M   'P 1'
#
loop_
_entity.id
_entity.type
_entity.pdbx_description
1 polymer ?
#
loop_
_entity_poly.entity_id
_entity_poly.type
_entity_poly.pdbx_seq_one_letter_code
_entity_poly.pdbx_strand_id
1 'polypeptide(L)'
;MMPEKEQVVVDSEMKKRYMNGETWKFEDDIDNNNNNMSVSVSDGVLLGIDGGTTSTVCICMPMIIPFSHSQLQSLPILSRAVAGCSNHNSIGEIAAKETLEQVMADALSKCGSKRSSVRAVCLAVSGVNHPTDQQRILNWLRDIFPSDVRLYVQNDAVAALASGTIGKLHGCVLIAGTGSIAYGFTEDGKEARAAGAGPVLGDWGSGYGISAQALTAVIRAHDGRGPSTMLTSSILQALGLSSAEELIGWTYADPSWARIAALVPVVVSCAEAADEVANKILLESAQELASSVKAVVGRLGLCGQDGKGAFPLVLVGGVLEANTRWDVGKEVIKCISKYFPGVLPIRPKNLLLGQHG
;
A
#
# COMPACT_ATOMS: atom_id res chain seq x y z
N MET A 1 18.85 -2.90 -30.12
CA MET A 1 18.97 -1.54 -30.69
C MET A 1 17.68 -0.82 -30.30
N MET A 2 17.77 0.06 -29.30
CA MET A 2 16.77 1.03 -28.74
C MET A 2 15.27 0.86 -29.05
N PRO A 3 14.39 0.97 -28.02
CA PRO A 3 14.29 2.21 -27.26
C PRO A 3 14.28 2.03 -25.73
N GLU A 4 15.39 2.40 -25.09
CA GLU A 4 15.44 2.74 -23.65
C GLU A 4 15.51 4.27 -23.44
N LYS A 5 15.62 5.07 -24.53
CA LYS A 5 15.80 6.53 -24.44
C LYS A 5 14.49 7.32 -24.36
N GLU A 6 13.39 6.84 -24.92
CA GLU A 6 12.10 7.57 -24.87
C GLU A 6 11.50 7.56 -23.47
N GLN A 7 11.55 6.42 -22.76
CA GLN A 7 10.92 6.28 -21.45
C GLN A 7 11.63 7.10 -20.36
N VAL A 8 12.97 7.19 -20.43
CA VAL A 8 13.78 8.00 -19.50
C VAL A 8 13.59 9.50 -19.76
N VAL A 9 13.39 9.91 -21.01
CA VAL A 9 13.15 11.32 -21.37
C VAL A 9 11.76 11.77 -20.90
N VAL A 10 10.73 10.94 -21.09
CA VAL A 10 9.35 11.22 -20.62
C VAL A 10 9.31 11.37 -19.10
N ASP A 11 9.98 10.49 -18.33
CA ASP A 11 10.07 10.62 -16.87
C ASP A 11 10.81 11.89 -16.40
N SER A 12 11.83 12.32 -17.17
CA SER A 12 12.61 13.52 -16.85
C SER A 12 11.90 14.83 -17.19
N GLU A 13 11.12 14.87 -18.30
CA GLU A 13 10.29 16.01 -18.68
C GLU A 13 9.05 16.11 -17.78
N MET A 14 8.44 14.97 -17.43
CA MET A 14 7.36 14.92 -16.43
C MET A 14 7.85 15.51 -15.10
N LYS A 15 8.97 15.03 -14.53
CA LYS A 15 9.55 15.58 -13.30
C LYS A 15 9.83 17.09 -13.38
N LYS A 16 10.26 17.61 -14.54
CA LYS A 16 10.46 19.05 -14.76
C LYS A 16 9.16 19.85 -14.82
N ARG A 17 8.09 19.31 -15.41
CA ARG A 17 6.75 19.93 -15.43
C ARG A 17 6.20 20.09 -14.00
N TYR A 18 6.39 19.06 -13.16
CA TYR A 18 5.93 19.06 -11.77
C TYR A 18 6.63 20.12 -10.89
N MET A 19 7.95 20.29 -11.04
CA MET A 19 8.69 21.32 -10.33
C MET A 19 8.35 22.77 -10.73
N ASN A 20 7.74 22.98 -11.90
CA ASN A 20 7.44 24.30 -12.46
C ASN A 20 5.95 24.70 -12.34
N GLY A 21 5.13 23.94 -11.59
CA GLY A 21 3.70 24.22 -11.46
C GLY A 21 2.88 23.90 -12.71
N GLU A 22 3.37 23.00 -13.57
CA GLU A 22 2.77 22.67 -14.86
C GLU A 22 1.88 21.41 -14.85
N THR A 23 1.64 20.82 -13.66
CA THR A 23 0.92 19.55 -13.47
C THR A 23 -0.38 19.45 -14.27
N TRP A 24 -1.13 20.55 -14.35
CA TRP A 24 -2.46 20.60 -14.98
C TRP A 24 -2.49 21.27 -16.36
N LYS A 25 -1.35 21.61 -16.96
CA LYS A 25 -1.31 22.31 -18.26
C LYS A 25 -1.99 21.56 -19.40
N PHE A 26 -2.12 20.23 -19.30
CA PHE A 26 -2.82 19.42 -20.30
C PHE A 26 -4.31 19.81 -20.46
N GLU A 27 -4.91 20.48 -19.46
CA GLU A 27 -6.31 20.91 -19.54
C GLU A 27 -6.51 21.99 -20.62
N ASP A 28 -5.49 22.83 -20.88
CA ASP A 28 -5.50 23.85 -21.93
C ASP A 28 -5.50 23.21 -23.32
N ASP A 29 -4.76 22.10 -23.49
CA ASP A 29 -4.71 21.34 -24.74
C ASP A 29 -6.07 20.65 -25.03
N ILE A 30 -6.77 20.20 -23.99
CA ILE A 30 -8.12 19.64 -24.12
C ILE A 30 -9.12 20.72 -24.57
N ASP A 31 -9.02 21.95 -24.06
CA ASP A 31 -9.86 23.07 -24.54
C ASP A 31 -9.63 23.36 -26.02
N ASN A 32 -8.36 23.39 -26.44
CA ASN A 32 -8.00 23.68 -27.82
C ASN A 32 -8.44 22.58 -28.80
N ASN A 33 -8.40 21.31 -28.40
CA ASN A 33 -8.80 20.17 -29.23
C ASN A 33 -10.32 19.92 -29.27
N ASN A 34 -11.06 20.21 -28.19
CA ASN A 34 -12.52 20.04 -28.15
C ASN A 34 -13.29 21.01 -29.06
N ASN A 35 -12.63 22.04 -29.60
CA ASN A 35 -13.19 22.84 -30.70
C ASN A 35 -13.30 22.04 -32.03
N ASN A 36 -12.73 20.84 -32.13
CA ASN A 36 -12.74 20.01 -33.36
C ASN A 36 -13.19 18.54 -33.20
N MET A 37 -13.51 18.03 -32.01
CA MET A 37 -14.03 16.66 -31.84
C MET A 37 -15.02 16.55 -30.68
N SER A 38 -16.29 16.28 -31.00
CA SER A 38 -17.37 16.07 -30.04
C SER A 38 -17.40 14.61 -29.56
N VAL A 39 -16.64 14.28 -28.53
CA VAL A 39 -16.97 13.16 -27.66
C VAL A 39 -17.22 13.73 -26.27
N SER A 40 -18.49 14.02 -25.98
CA SER A 40 -18.92 14.49 -24.67
C SER A 40 -18.75 13.37 -23.64
N VAL A 41 -17.81 13.52 -22.71
CA VAL A 41 -17.94 12.87 -21.39
C VAL A 41 -19.01 13.64 -20.63
N SER A 42 -20.27 13.51 -21.05
CA SER A 42 -21.42 14.25 -20.51
C SER A 42 -21.73 13.88 -19.05
N ASP A 43 -21.20 12.74 -18.58
CA ASP A 43 -21.68 12.11 -17.35
C ASP A 43 -20.71 12.25 -16.16
N GLY A 44 -19.53 12.85 -16.37
CA GLY A 44 -18.52 13.04 -15.31
C GLY A 44 -17.77 11.76 -14.92
N VAL A 45 -16.73 11.90 -14.10
CA VAL A 45 -15.82 10.81 -13.72
C VAL A 45 -15.60 10.72 -12.21
N LEU A 46 -15.19 9.54 -11.75
CA LEU A 46 -14.82 9.23 -10.38
C LEU A 46 -13.34 8.85 -10.33
N LEU A 47 -12.61 9.36 -9.34
CA LEU A 47 -11.24 8.94 -9.06
C LEU A 47 -11.20 8.03 -7.83
N GLY A 48 -10.59 6.87 -7.97
CA GLY A 48 -10.24 5.97 -6.86
C GLY A 48 -8.74 5.92 -6.70
N ILE A 49 -8.23 6.22 -5.50
CA ILE A 49 -6.80 6.27 -5.22
C ILE A 49 -6.46 5.37 -4.03
N ASP A 50 -5.44 4.53 -4.23
CA ASP A 50 -4.80 3.71 -3.20
C ASP A 50 -3.35 4.19 -3.01
N GLY A 51 -3.05 4.81 -1.87
CA GLY A 51 -1.77 5.43 -1.57
C GLY A 51 -1.00 4.69 -0.47
N GLY A 52 0.16 4.13 -0.83
CA GLY A 52 1.03 3.41 0.10
C GLY A 52 2.40 4.05 0.28
N THR A 53 3.26 3.31 1.01
CA THR A 53 4.67 3.70 1.22
C THR A 53 5.56 3.38 0.02
N THR A 54 5.16 2.45 -0.85
CA THR A 54 5.95 2.07 -2.04
C THR A 54 5.44 2.74 -3.31
N SER A 55 4.12 2.76 -3.49
CA SER A 55 3.48 3.29 -4.68
C SER A 55 2.12 3.88 -4.34
N THR A 56 1.63 4.71 -5.26
CA THR A 56 0.29 5.28 -5.25
C THR A 56 -0.36 4.97 -6.57
N VAL A 57 -1.56 4.40 -6.57
CA VAL A 57 -2.31 4.05 -7.78
C VAL A 57 -3.58 4.89 -7.85
N CYS A 58 -3.81 5.54 -8.99
CA CYS A 58 -5.07 6.22 -9.28
C CYS A 58 -5.77 5.53 -10.45
N ILE A 59 -7.05 5.26 -10.31
CA ILE A 59 -7.93 4.83 -11.39
C ILE A 59 -9.00 5.90 -11.65
N CYS A 60 -9.28 6.14 -12.92
CA CYS A 60 -10.41 6.94 -13.36
C CYS A 60 -11.51 6.03 -13.89
N MET A 61 -12.74 6.24 -13.44
CA MET A 61 -13.93 5.48 -13.86
C MET A 61 -15.02 6.44 -14.31
N PRO A 62 -15.89 6.06 -15.26
CA PRO A 62 -17.03 6.88 -15.60
C PRO A 62 -18.01 6.91 -14.41
N MET A 63 -18.74 8.01 -14.26
CA MET A 63 -19.87 8.03 -13.34
C MET A 63 -21.02 7.21 -13.95
N ILE A 64 -21.25 6.00 -13.44
CA ILE A 64 -22.35 5.14 -13.89
C ILE A 64 -23.54 5.34 -12.97
N ILE A 65 -24.70 5.70 -13.53
CA ILE A 65 -25.98 5.74 -12.82
C ILE A 65 -27.01 4.99 -13.68
N PRO A 66 -27.77 4.02 -13.12
CA PRO A 66 -27.74 3.52 -11.75
C PRO A 66 -26.66 2.45 -11.50
N PHE A 67 -26.11 2.42 -10.28
CA PHE A 67 -25.22 1.34 -9.82
C PHE A 67 -26.04 0.09 -9.47
N SER A 68 -25.88 -1.00 -10.22
CA SER A 68 -26.32 -2.33 -9.77
C SER A 68 -25.17 -3.09 -9.12
N HIS A 69 -25.43 -3.84 -8.04
CA HIS A 69 -24.40 -4.65 -7.37
C HIS A 69 -23.75 -5.69 -8.30
N SER A 70 -24.48 -6.14 -9.34
CA SER A 70 -23.97 -7.02 -10.39
C SER A 70 -22.86 -6.40 -11.26
N GLN A 71 -22.79 -5.07 -11.37
CA GLN A 71 -21.77 -4.37 -12.18
C GLN A 71 -20.44 -4.16 -11.44
N LEU A 72 -20.38 -4.39 -10.11
CA LEU A 72 -19.14 -4.24 -9.32
C LEU A 72 -18.04 -5.23 -9.75
N GLN A 73 -18.39 -6.31 -10.45
CA GLN A 73 -17.43 -7.32 -10.90
C GLN A 73 -16.66 -6.90 -12.17
N SER A 74 -17.13 -5.89 -12.90
CA SER A 74 -16.48 -5.40 -14.13
C SER A 74 -16.74 -3.91 -14.34
N LEU A 75 -16.34 -3.07 -13.38
CA LEU A 75 -16.42 -1.63 -13.56
C LEU A 75 -15.46 -1.19 -14.68
N PRO A 76 -15.91 -0.40 -15.67
CA PRO A 76 -15.03 0.10 -16.71
C PRO A 76 -14.02 1.09 -16.11
N ILE A 77 -12.74 0.80 -16.31
CA ILE A 77 -11.63 1.70 -15.96
C ILE A 77 -11.26 2.48 -17.23
N LEU A 78 -11.39 3.81 -17.18
CA LEU A 78 -11.02 4.70 -18.29
C LEU A 78 -9.50 4.87 -18.39
N SER A 79 -8.84 4.99 -17.24
CA SER A 79 -7.39 5.13 -17.17
C SER A 79 -6.85 4.68 -15.83
N ARG A 80 -5.54 4.40 -15.82
CA ARG A 80 -4.76 4.07 -14.63
C ARG A 80 -3.43 4.82 -14.64
N ALA A 81 -3.07 5.38 -13.50
CA ALA A 81 -1.78 6.00 -13.25
C ALA A 81 -1.15 5.44 -11.98
N VAL A 82 0.19 5.46 -11.93
CA VAL A 82 0.98 5.00 -10.80
C VAL A 82 2.06 6.04 -10.54
N ALA A 83 2.24 6.41 -9.28
CA ALA A 83 3.33 7.25 -8.80
C ALA A 83 4.01 6.60 -7.59
N GLY A 84 4.99 7.29 -7.00
CA GLY A 84 5.76 6.82 -5.85
C GLY A 84 4.99 6.83 -4.53
N CYS A 85 5.73 6.92 -3.43
CA CYS A 85 5.21 6.97 -2.07
C CYS A 85 4.31 8.20 -1.85
N SER A 86 3.15 8.01 -1.23
CA SER A 86 2.28 9.11 -0.75
C SER A 86 2.11 9.13 0.77
N ASN A 87 2.88 8.31 1.48
CA ASN A 87 2.88 8.29 2.95
C ASN A 87 3.70 9.48 3.50
N HIS A 88 3.00 10.50 3.96
CA HIS A 88 3.62 11.72 4.51
C HIS A 88 4.53 11.46 5.72
N ASN A 89 4.32 10.38 6.48
CA ASN A 89 5.21 10.03 7.60
C ASN A 89 6.56 9.46 7.12
N SER A 90 6.63 8.98 5.89
CA SER A 90 7.86 8.43 5.30
C SER A 90 8.66 9.45 4.49
N ILE A 91 8.00 10.33 3.75
CA ILE A 91 8.66 11.26 2.80
C ILE A 91 8.36 12.75 3.06
N GLY A 92 7.59 13.04 4.10
CA GLY A 92 7.14 14.40 4.41
C GLY A 92 5.87 14.81 3.64
N GLU A 93 5.25 15.89 4.12
CA GLU A 93 3.96 16.40 3.62
C GLU A 93 4.02 16.92 2.18
N ILE A 94 5.06 17.69 1.83
CA ILE A 94 5.20 18.31 0.51
C ILE A 94 5.28 17.23 -0.57
N ALA A 95 6.21 16.29 -0.44
CA ALA A 95 6.42 15.23 -1.43
C ALA A 95 5.21 14.28 -1.54
N ALA A 96 4.49 14.03 -0.44
CA ALA A 96 3.27 13.25 -0.45
C ALA A 96 2.13 13.96 -1.22
N LYS A 97 1.94 15.27 -1.00
CA LYS A 97 0.96 16.09 -1.73
C LYS A 97 1.27 16.11 -3.22
N GLU A 98 2.52 16.36 -3.59
CA GLU A 98 2.99 16.37 -4.99
C GLU A 98 2.73 15.01 -5.67
N THR A 99 3.02 13.90 -4.98
CA THR A 99 2.77 12.56 -5.51
C THR A 99 1.28 12.29 -5.76
N LEU A 100 0.42 12.69 -4.83
CA LEU A 100 -1.04 12.55 -4.98
C LEU A 100 -1.57 13.40 -6.13
N GLU A 101 -1.10 14.64 -6.24
CA GLU A 101 -1.50 15.54 -7.32
C GLU A 101 -1.05 15.01 -8.69
N GLN A 102 0.22 14.58 -8.79
CA GLN A 102 0.77 13.97 -10.00
C GLN A 102 -0.06 12.77 -10.47
N VAL A 103 -0.32 11.81 -9.58
CA VAL A 103 -1.00 10.56 -10.00
C VAL A 103 -2.45 10.81 -10.45
N MET A 104 -3.11 11.82 -9.88
CA MET A 104 -4.45 12.22 -10.29
C MET A 104 -4.43 12.95 -11.64
N ALA A 105 -3.48 13.86 -11.85
CA ALA A 105 -3.29 14.55 -13.12
C ALA A 105 -2.97 13.57 -14.26
N ASP A 106 -2.07 12.62 -14.02
CA ASP A 106 -1.71 11.58 -14.99
C ASP A 106 -2.90 10.69 -15.36
N ALA A 107 -3.76 10.33 -14.40
CA ALA A 107 -4.97 9.55 -14.66
C ALA A 107 -5.97 10.33 -15.51
N LEU A 108 -6.21 11.61 -15.18
CA LEU A 108 -7.15 12.47 -15.90
C LEU A 108 -6.67 12.79 -17.32
N SER A 109 -5.39 13.09 -17.49
CA SER A 109 -4.74 13.32 -18.78
C SER A 109 -4.90 12.11 -19.71
N LYS A 110 -4.64 10.90 -19.22
CA LYS A 110 -4.77 9.64 -20.00
C LYS A 110 -6.18 9.37 -20.51
N CYS A 111 -7.23 9.83 -19.82
CA CYS A 111 -8.62 9.68 -20.26
C CYS A 111 -9.20 10.98 -20.84
N GLY A 112 -8.37 11.99 -21.13
CA GLY A 112 -8.80 13.27 -21.72
C GLY A 112 -9.83 14.02 -20.87
N SER A 113 -9.84 13.82 -19.56
CA SER A 113 -10.80 14.43 -18.64
C SER A 113 -10.15 15.56 -17.85
N LYS A 114 -10.95 16.57 -17.49
CA LYS A 114 -10.50 17.70 -16.66
C LYS A 114 -10.95 17.53 -15.22
N ARG A 115 -10.37 18.33 -14.33
CA ARG A 115 -10.82 18.46 -12.93
C ARG A 115 -12.30 18.84 -12.82
N SER A 116 -12.82 19.67 -13.73
CA SER A 116 -14.25 20.04 -13.77
C SER A 116 -15.19 18.89 -14.14
N SER A 117 -14.67 17.81 -14.72
CA SER A 117 -15.44 16.59 -15.01
C SER A 117 -15.49 15.64 -13.82
N VAL A 118 -14.64 15.83 -12.80
CA VAL A 118 -14.62 14.97 -11.61
C VAL A 118 -15.86 15.24 -10.76
N ARG A 119 -16.50 14.17 -10.28
CA ARG A 119 -17.68 14.23 -9.41
C ARG A 119 -17.39 13.75 -8.01
N ALA A 120 -16.48 12.79 -7.87
CA ALA A 120 -15.97 12.38 -6.58
C ALA A 120 -14.53 11.87 -6.65
N VAL A 121 -13.83 12.00 -5.53
CA VAL A 121 -12.51 11.44 -5.27
C VAL A 121 -12.60 10.59 -4.01
N CYS A 122 -12.27 9.30 -4.14
CA CYS A 122 -12.15 8.36 -3.04
C CYS A 122 -10.67 8.01 -2.88
N LEU A 123 -10.04 8.58 -1.85
CA LEU A 123 -8.63 8.39 -1.53
C LEU A 123 -8.52 7.52 -0.27
N ALA A 124 -7.93 6.34 -0.41
CA ALA A 124 -7.51 5.52 0.71
C ALA A 124 -5.98 5.57 0.78
N VAL A 125 -5.41 6.04 1.88
CA VAL A 125 -3.98 6.30 1.96
C VAL A 125 -3.40 5.96 3.33
N SER A 126 -2.24 5.33 3.30
CA SER A 126 -1.45 5.00 4.48
C SER A 126 -1.03 6.27 5.23
N GLY A 127 -1.07 6.21 6.57
CA GLY A 127 -0.78 7.36 7.42
C GLY A 127 -2.00 8.21 7.80
N VAL A 128 -3.19 7.96 7.25
CA VAL A 128 -4.44 8.54 7.76
C VAL A 128 -4.91 7.72 8.95
N ASN A 129 -4.57 8.18 10.15
CA ASN A 129 -4.81 7.42 11.39
C ASN A 129 -5.73 8.16 12.38
N HIS A 130 -5.85 9.48 12.25
CA HIS A 130 -6.65 10.35 13.11
C HIS A 130 -7.48 11.33 12.25
N PRO A 131 -8.63 11.85 12.74
CA PRO A 131 -9.42 12.85 12.01
C PRO A 131 -8.62 14.08 11.53
N THR A 132 -7.55 14.45 12.23
CA THR A 132 -6.65 15.53 11.81
C THR A 132 -5.87 15.20 10.55
N ASP A 133 -5.44 13.95 10.37
CA ASP A 133 -4.75 13.49 9.16
C ASP A 133 -5.72 13.46 7.99
N GLN A 134 -6.93 12.96 8.23
CA GLN A 134 -8.01 12.97 7.26
C GLN A 134 -8.33 14.40 6.79
N GLN A 135 -8.48 15.34 7.74
CA GLN A 135 -8.76 16.74 7.42
C GLN A 135 -7.62 17.41 6.65
N ARG A 136 -6.36 17.10 7.00
CA ARG A 136 -5.18 17.62 6.29
C ARG A 136 -5.22 17.24 4.80
N ILE A 137 -5.47 15.97 4.50
CA ILE A 137 -5.53 15.49 3.12
C ILE A 137 -6.78 16.02 2.41
N LEU A 138 -7.92 16.12 3.10
CA LEU A 138 -9.11 16.78 2.55
C LEU A 138 -8.83 18.22 2.13
N ASN A 139 -8.05 18.97 2.92
CA ASN A 139 -7.65 20.33 2.57
C ASN A 139 -6.77 20.34 1.30
N TRP A 140 -5.80 19.43 1.19
CA TRP A 140 -4.98 19.32 -0.04
C TRP A 140 -5.84 19.01 -1.28
N LEU A 141 -6.82 18.11 -1.16
CA LEU A 141 -7.73 17.79 -2.25
C LEU A 141 -8.65 18.97 -2.61
N ARG A 142 -9.05 19.77 -1.61
CA ARG A 142 -9.83 20.99 -1.84
C ARG A 142 -9.06 22.10 -2.54
N ASP A 143 -7.74 22.16 -2.41
CA ASP A 143 -6.91 23.07 -3.21
C ASP A 143 -6.90 22.67 -4.70
N ILE A 144 -7.08 21.38 -5.00
CA ILE A 144 -6.97 20.82 -6.34
C ILE A 144 -8.33 20.83 -7.08
N PHE A 145 -9.40 20.46 -6.39
CA PHE A 145 -10.71 20.20 -7.01
C PHE A 145 -11.76 21.27 -6.68
N PRO A 146 -12.70 21.52 -7.60
CA PRO A 146 -13.86 22.38 -7.36
C PRO A 146 -14.67 22.01 -6.11
N SER A 147 -15.42 22.98 -5.57
CA SER A 147 -16.15 22.85 -4.30
C SER A 147 -17.31 21.84 -4.34
N ASP A 148 -17.86 21.57 -5.52
CA ASP A 148 -18.94 20.61 -5.76
C ASP A 148 -18.46 19.15 -5.83
N VAL A 149 -17.15 18.92 -5.98
CA VAL A 149 -16.56 17.57 -5.95
C VAL A 149 -16.71 16.97 -4.55
N ARG A 150 -17.20 15.73 -4.47
CA ARG A 150 -17.28 14.97 -3.22
C ARG A 150 -15.93 14.33 -2.92
N LEU A 151 -15.42 14.55 -1.72
CA LEU A 151 -14.11 14.05 -1.31
C LEU A 151 -14.27 13.06 -0.16
N TYR A 152 -13.73 11.87 -0.33
CA TYR A 152 -13.66 10.83 0.70
C TYR A 152 -12.20 10.48 0.94
N VAL A 153 -11.73 10.67 2.17
CA VAL A 153 -10.39 10.27 2.60
C VAL A 153 -10.54 9.21 3.66
N GLN A 154 -9.88 8.07 3.47
CA GLN A 154 -9.92 6.94 4.38
C GLN A 154 -8.51 6.38 4.61
N ASN A 155 -8.38 5.58 5.65
CA ASN A 155 -7.20 4.72 5.83
C ASN A 155 -7.15 3.67 4.70
N ASP A 156 -5.96 3.34 4.23
CA ASP A 156 -5.71 2.31 3.20
C ASP A 156 -6.33 0.95 3.56
N ALA A 157 -6.36 0.59 4.84
CA ALA A 157 -7.00 -0.63 5.31
C ALA A 157 -8.51 -0.70 5.02
N VAL A 158 -9.21 0.43 4.90
CA VAL A 158 -10.64 0.44 4.53
C VAL A 158 -10.81 -0.03 3.09
N ALA A 159 -10.02 0.51 2.15
CA ALA A 159 -10.06 0.07 0.76
C ALA A 159 -9.60 -1.38 0.59
N ALA A 160 -8.55 -1.78 1.33
CA ALA A 160 -8.09 -3.15 1.34
C ALA A 160 -9.19 -4.12 1.80
N LEU A 161 -9.89 -3.83 2.91
CA LEU A 161 -11.02 -4.65 3.36
C LEU A 161 -12.17 -4.66 2.34
N ALA A 162 -12.52 -3.50 1.78
CA ALA A 162 -13.57 -3.40 0.76
C ALA A 162 -13.27 -4.27 -0.46
N SER A 163 -12.00 -4.33 -0.89
CA SER A 163 -11.57 -5.13 -2.05
C SER A 163 -11.78 -6.63 -1.86
N GLY A 164 -11.58 -7.14 -0.64
CA GLY A 164 -11.80 -8.55 -0.31
C GLY A 164 -13.24 -8.89 0.06
N THR A 165 -14.05 -7.89 0.43
CA THR A 165 -15.44 -8.07 0.91
C THR A 165 -16.51 -7.56 -0.05
N ILE A 166 -16.11 -7.12 -1.25
CA ILE A 166 -16.99 -6.57 -2.29
C ILE A 166 -17.81 -5.40 -1.73
N GLY A 167 -17.13 -4.51 -1.00
CA GLY A 167 -17.72 -3.29 -0.44
C GLY A 167 -18.57 -3.48 0.83
N LYS A 168 -18.77 -4.71 1.33
CA LYS A 168 -19.56 -4.95 2.56
C LYS A 168 -18.90 -4.41 3.83
N LEU A 169 -17.58 -4.23 3.84
CA LEU A 169 -16.81 -3.73 4.99
C LEU A 169 -17.17 -4.46 6.30
N HIS A 170 -17.13 -5.79 6.27
CA HIS A 170 -17.34 -6.66 7.42
C HIS A 170 -16.18 -7.65 7.53
N GLY A 171 -15.66 -7.86 8.74
CA GLY A 171 -14.57 -8.79 9.05
C GLY A 171 -13.28 -8.05 9.41
N CYS A 172 -12.14 -8.67 9.11
CA CYS A 172 -10.82 -8.13 9.42
C CYS A 172 -9.98 -8.07 8.14
N VAL A 173 -9.14 -7.04 8.02
CA VAL A 173 -8.04 -6.98 7.07
C VAL A 173 -6.72 -7.00 7.84
N LEU A 174 -5.74 -7.69 7.29
CA LEU A 174 -4.35 -7.62 7.69
C LEU A 174 -3.54 -7.15 6.48
N ILE A 175 -2.89 -6.00 6.63
CA ILE A 175 -1.91 -5.49 5.67
C ILE A 175 -0.52 -5.75 6.23
N ALA A 176 0.37 -6.35 5.44
CA ALA A 176 1.80 -6.34 5.71
C ALA A 176 2.58 -6.06 4.41
N GLY A 177 3.03 -4.82 4.27
CA GLY A 177 3.90 -4.32 3.21
C GLY A 177 5.14 -3.68 3.84
N THR A 178 5.46 -2.43 3.52
CA THR A 178 6.51 -1.70 4.24
C THR A 178 6.20 -1.55 5.73
N GLY A 179 4.95 -1.21 6.09
CA GLY A 179 4.40 -1.26 7.44
C GLY A 179 3.39 -2.40 7.60
N SER A 180 2.76 -2.53 8.76
CA SER A 180 1.70 -3.53 8.97
C SER A 180 0.56 -3.01 9.84
N ILE A 181 -0.67 -3.41 9.54
CA ILE A 181 -1.87 -3.02 10.28
C ILE A 181 -2.90 -4.14 10.22
N ALA A 182 -3.58 -4.39 11.35
CA ALA A 182 -4.83 -5.13 11.38
C ALA A 182 -5.98 -4.16 11.66
N TYR A 183 -7.03 -4.20 10.84
CA TYR A 183 -8.20 -3.35 11.00
C TYR A 183 -9.47 -4.15 10.71
N GLY A 184 -10.55 -3.90 11.42
CA GLY A 184 -11.77 -4.68 11.23
C GLY A 184 -13.02 -3.90 11.54
N PHE A 185 -14.12 -4.41 11.00
CA PHE A 185 -15.45 -3.82 11.08
C PHE A 185 -16.51 -4.91 11.34
N THR A 186 -17.47 -4.62 12.21
CA THR A 186 -18.69 -5.42 12.37
C THR A 186 -19.80 -4.94 11.43
N GLU A 187 -20.86 -5.74 11.25
CA GLU A 187 -21.98 -5.34 10.37
C GLU A 187 -22.70 -4.07 10.85
N ASP A 188 -22.70 -3.79 12.16
CA ASP A 188 -23.24 -2.56 12.76
C ASP A 188 -22.25 -1.38 12.73
N GLY A 189 -21.10 -1.53 12.05
CA GLY A 189 -20.14 -0.47 11.80
C GLY A 189 -19.17 -0.18 12.95
N LYS A 190 -19.09 -1.02 13.99
CA LYS A 190 -18.02 -0.89 15.00
C LYS A 190 -16.68 -1.25 14.36
N GLU A 191 -15.64 -0.51 14.74
CA GLU A 191 -14.31 -0.69 14.21
C GLU A 191 -13.26 -0.94 15.30
N ALA A 192 -12.19 -1.66 14.96
CA ALA A 192 -11.04 -1.83 15.84
C ALA A 192 -9.76 -2.01 15.04
N ARG A 193 -8.70 -1.31 15.46
CA ARG A 193 -7.36 -1.35 14.85
C ARG A 193 -6.31 -1.90 15.81
N ALA A 194 -5.38 -2.71 15.32
CA ALA A 194 -4.14 -3.11 16.00
C ALA A 194 -2.93 -2.94 15.07
N ALA A 195 -1.74 -2.70 15.63
CA ALA A 195 -0.55 -2.27 14.90
C ALA A 195 -0.79 -0.99 14.07
N GLY A 196 0.06 -0.72 13.07
CA GLY A 196 -0.03 0.46 12.20
C GLY A 196 0.47 1.74 12.88
N ALA A 197 1.33 1.59 13.89
CA ALA A 197 1.89 2.70 14.65
C ALA A 197 3.21 3.20 14.05
N GLY A 198 3.69 2.54 12.99
CA GLY A 198 4.94 2.85 12.32
C GLY A 198 6.13 2.07 12.91
N PRO A 199 7.29 2.16 12.24
CA PRO A 199 8.44 1.29 12.51
C PRO A 199 9.02 1.46 13.91
N VAL A 200 8.96 2.67 14.48
CA VAL A 200 9.49 2.96 15.83
C VAL A 200 8.64 2.30 16.92
N LEU A 201 7.33 2.14 16.69
CA LEU A 201 6.36 1.72 17.69
C LEU A 201 5.95 0.24 17.58
N GLY A 202 6.57 -0.52 16.67
CA GLY A 202 6.48 -1.97 16.69
C GLY A 202 5.67 -2.61 15.57
N ASP A 203 5.75 -2.08 14.34
CA ASP A 203 5.33 -2.79 13.12
C ASP A 203 6.28 -3.99 12.81
N TRP A 204 6.52 -4.88 13.78
CA TRP A 204 7.55 -5.93 13.75
C TRP A 204 7.32 -7.03 12.71
N GLY A 205 6.06 -7.24 12.33
CA GLY A 205 5.68 -8.16 11.26
C GLY A 205 5.71 -7.55 9.85
N SER A 206 5.97 -6.25 9.74
CA SER A 206 6.08 -5.56 8.45
C SER A 206 7.40 -5.85 7.75
N GLY A 207 7.50 -5.46 6.49
CA GLY A 207 8.76 -5.55 5.76
C GLY A 207 9.86 -4.70 6.38
N TYR A 208 9.54 -3.52 6.91
CA TYR A 208 10.50 -2.74 7.69
C TYR A 208 10.92 -3.52 8.94
N GLY A 209 9.96 -4.06 9.69
CA GLY A 209 10.20 -4.80 10.94
C GLY A 209 11.09 -6.03 10.74
N ILE A 210 10.81 -6.82 9.71
CA ILE A 210 11.60 -8.00 9.32
C ILE A 210 13.04 -7.57 8.98
N SER A 211 13.19 -6.57 8.11
CA SER A 211 14.51 -6.10 7.67
C SER A 211 15.31 -5.43 8.77
N ALA A 212 14.66 -4.66 9.66
CA ALA A 212 15.32 -4.01 10.79
C ALA A 212 15.86 -5.03 11.80
N GLN A 213 15.11 -6.12 12.05
CA GLN A 213 15.58 -7.24 12.85
C GLN A 213 16.77 -7.95 12.18
N ALA A 214 16.74 -8.12 10.86
CA ALA A 214 17.85 -8.71 10.11
C ALA A 214 19.11 -7.84 10.15
N LEU A 215 19.00 -6.53 9.92
CA LEU A 215 20.10 -5.58 10.05
C LEU A 215 20.67 -5.59 11.48
N THR A 216 19.80 -5.63 12.49
CA THR A 216 20.21 -5.78 13.90
C THR A 216 20.97 -7.08 14.13
N ALA A 217 20.52 -8.18 13.54
CA ALA A 217 21.20 -9.47 13.63
C ALA A 217 22.59 -9.44 13.00
N VAL A 218 22.76 -8.76 11.85
CA VAL A 218 24.08 -8.58 11.21
C VAL A 218 25.04 -7.81 12.13
N ILE A 219 24.59 -6.69 12.71
CA ILE A 219 25.43 -5.91 13.64
C ILE A 219 25.80 -6.73 14.88
N ARG A 220 24.84 -7.48 15.45
CA ARG A 220 25.11 -8.36 16.59
C ARG A 220 26.07 -9.49 16.26
N ALA A 221 25.99 -10.08 15.08
CA ALA A 221 26.92 -11.10 14.63
C ALA A 221 28.34 -10.52 14.47
N HIS A 222 28.43 -9.31 13.93
CA HIS A 222 29.69 -8.60 13.73
C HIS A 222 30.39 -8.20 15.04
N ASP A 223 29.64 -7.67 16.02
CA ASP A 223 30.19 -7.24 17.31
C ASP A 223 30.26 -8.35 18.38
N GLY A 224 29.92 -9.59 18.01
CA GLY A 224 30.01 -10.77 18.87
C GLY A 224 28.87 -10.96 19.89
N ARG A 225 27.82 -10.12 19.86
CA ARG A 225 26.62 -10.28 20.72
C ARG A 225 25.60 -11.28 20.17
N GLY A 226 25.76 -11.74 18.94
CA GLY A 226 24.85 -12.65 18.24
C GLY A 226 25.59 -13.79 17.54
N PRO A 227 24.87 -14.85 17.14
CA PRO A 227 25.45 -15.94 16.36
C PRO A 227 25.86 -15.46 14.96
N SER A 228 26.79 -16.19 14.34
CA SER A 228 27.07 -16.03 12.90
C SER A 228 25.81 -16.35 12.08
N THR A 229 25.61 -15.64 10.97
CA THR A 229 24.43 -15.77 10.11
C THR A 229 24.77 -15.45 8.66
N MET A 230 24.11 -16.15 7.73
CA MET A 230 24.17 -15.88 6.29
C MET A 230 23.67 -14.47 5.95
N LEU A 231 22.81 -13.88 6.81
CA LEU A 231 22.30 -12.52 6.64
C LEU A 231 23.44 -11.50 6.47
N THR A 232 24.58 -11.69 7.16
CA THR A 232 25.73 -10.78 7.06
C THR A 232 26.24 -10.70 5.63
N SER A 233 26.65 -11.82 5.05
CA SER A 233 27.17 -11.83 3.67
C SER A 233 26.10 -11.44 2.64
N SER A 234 24.87 -11.92 2.82
CA SER A 234 23.80 -11.72 1.83
C SER A 234 23.29 -10.28 1.79
N ILE A 235 23.15 -9.62 2.95
CA ILE A 235 22.74 -8.20 3.00
C ILE A 235 23.86 -7.29 2.50
N LEU A 236 25.11 -7.52 2.89
CA LEU A 236 26.24 -6.72 2.39
C LEU A 236 26.36 -6.82 0.87
N GLN A 237 26.22 -8.02 0.31
CA GLN A 237 26.21 -8.22 -1.14
C GLN A 237 25.04 -7.48 -1.81
N ALA A 238 23.82 -7.59 -1.26
CA ALA A 238 22.64 -6.92 -1.82
C ALA A 238 22.76 -5.39 -1.80
N LEU A 239 23.48 -4.84 -0.82
CA LEU A 239 23.69 -3.41 -0.65
C LEU A 239 24.98 -2.88 -1.31
N GLY A 240 25.84 -3.76 -1.81
CA GLY A 240 27.15 -3.39 -2.36
C GLY A 240 28.12 -2.84 -1.31
N LEU A 241 28.01 -3.29 -0.06
CA LEU A 241 28.83 -2.85 1.06
C LEU A 241 29.99 -3.82 1.32
N SER A 242 31.13 -3.30 1.74
CA SER A 242 32.33 -4.13 1.96
C SER A 242 32.41 -4.72 3.37
N SER A 243 31.73 -4.10 4.33
CA SER A 243 31.77 -4.53 5.74
C SER A 243 30.50 -4.14 6.51
N ALA A 244 30.29 -4.78 7.67
CA ALA A 244 29.12 -4.52 8.51
C ALA A 244 29.14 -3.11 9.13
N GLU A 245 30.31 -2.50 9.32
CA GLU A 245 30.45 -1.14 9.81
C GLU A 245 29.82 -0.10 8.85
N GLU A 246 29.83 -0.37 7.54
CA GLU A 246 29.24 0.51 6.53
C GLU A 246 27.69 0.56 6.62
N LEU A 247 27.05 -0.42 7.28
CA LEU A 247 25.60 -0.43 7.47
C LEU A 247 25.10 0.77 8.27
N ILE A 248 25.91 1.32 9.17
CA ILE A 248 25.54 2.51 9.94
C ILE A 248 25.36 3.68 8.97
N GLY A 249 26.37 3.96 8.15
CA GLY A 249 26.32 5.02 7.15
C GLY A 249 25.18 4.80 6.16
N TRP A 250 25.01 3.57 5.67
CA TRP A 250 23.92 3.22 4.76
C TRP A 250 22.54 3.45 5.39
N THR A 251 22.34 3.09 6.66
CA THR A 251 21.03 3.20 7.34
C THR A 251 20.64 4.65 7.58
N TYR A 252 21.57 5.49 8.04
CA TYR A 252 21.28 6.89 8.38
C TYR A 252 21.35 7.86 7.19
N ALA A 253 21.88 7.44 6.04
CA ALA A 253 21.93 8.27 4.83
C ALA A 253 20.55 8.54 4.21
N ASP A 254 19.56 7.67 4.45
CA ASP A 254 18.22 7.78 3.87
C ASP A 254 17.16 7.22 4.84
N PRO A 255 16.21 8.05 5.32
CA PRO A 255 15.19 7.63 6.28
C PRO A 255 14.04 6.80 5.65
N SER A 256 14.07 6.53 4.33
CA SER A 256 13.02 5.83 3.61
C SER A 256 12.71 4.44 4.20
N TRP A 257 11.48 4.25 4.65
CA TRP A 257 11.04 2.96 5.19
C TRP A 257 11.00 1.88 4.10
N ALA A 258 10.66 2.26 2.87
CA ALA A 258 10.58 1.34 1.73
C ALA A 258 11.97 0.75 1.40
N ARG A 259 13.03 1.55 1.54
CA ARG A 259 14.41 1.11 1.31
C ARG A 259 14.86 0.03 2.30
N ILE A 260 14.48 0.16 3.57
CA ILE A 260 14.72 -0.88 4.57
C ILE A 260 13.87 -2.13 4.27
N ALA A 261 12.58 -1.95 4.00
CA ALA A 261 11.67 -3.06 3.70
C ALA A 261 12.05 -3.84 2.43
N ALA A 262 12.79 -3.24 1.50
CA ALA A 262 13.28 -3.91 0.29
C ALA A 262 14.27 -5.06 0.57
N LEU A 263 14.79 -5.19 1.80
CA LEU A 263 15.65 -6.30 2.21
C LEU A 263 14.91 -7.61 2.52
N VAL A 264 13.56 -7.61 2.62
CA VAL A 264 12.76 -8.81 2.93
C VAL A 264 13.10 -10.01 2.04
N PRO A 265 13.24 -9.88 0.71
CA PRO A 265 13.59 -11.02 -0.15
C PRO A 265 14.94 -11.67 0.21
N VAL A 266 15.90 -10.88 0.69
CA VAL A 266 17.20 -11.39 1.17
C VAL A 266 17.01 -12.21 2.44
N VAL A 267 16.21 -11.71 3.38
CA VAL A 267 15.90 -12.43 4.64
C VAL A 267 15.18 -13.75 4.34
N VAL A 268 14.19 -13.73 3.45
CA VAL A 268 13.49 -14.93 2.99
C VAL A 268 14.48 -15.92 2.36
N SER A 269 15.35 -15.46 1.46
CA SER A 269 16.34 -16.32 0.80
C SER A 269 17.30 -16.99 1.80
N CYS A 270 17.75 -16.27 2.83
CA CYS A 270 18.56 -16.85 3.90
C CYS A 270 17.78 -17.91 4.69
N ALA A 271 16.51 -17.65 5.03
CA ALA A 271 15.68 -18.63 5.71
C ALA A 271 15.45 -19.90 4.87
N GLU A 272 15.23 -19.75 3.56
CA GLU A 272 15.12 -20.86 2.61
C GLU A 272 16.43 -21.67 2.46
N ALA A 273 17.58 -21.04 2.74
CA ALA A 273 18.88 -21.67 2.85
C ALA A 273 19.18 -22.26 4.24
N ALA A 274 18.16 -22.39 5.09
CA ALA A 274 18.23 -22.93 6.45
C ALA A 274 19.06 -22.10 7.45
N ASP A 275 19.20 -20.78 7.23
CA ASP A 275 19.77 -19.88 8.24
C ASP A 275 18.80 -19.76 9.44
N GLU A 276 19.25 -20.17 10.62
CA GLU A 276 18.41 -20.22 11.83
C GLU A 276 17.94 -18.83 12.29
N VAL A 277 18.78 -17.80 12.12
CA VAL A 277 18.48 -16.43 12.54
C VAL A 277 17.38 -15.85 11.64
N ALA A 278 17.51 -15.99 10.33
CA ALA A 278 16.51 -15.56 9.37
C ALA A 278 15.17 -16.30 9.57
N ASN A 279 15.21 -17.62 9.77
CA ASN A 279 14.02 -18.42 10.08
C ASN A 279 13.32 -17.92 11.34
N LYS A 280 14.08 -17.65 12.41
CA LYS A 280 13.54 -17.13 13.67
C LYS A 280 12.85 -15.77 13.47
N ILE A 281 13.50 -14.83 12.77
CA ILE A 281 12.94 -13.50 12.49
C ILE A 281 11.59 -13.61 11.77
N LEU A 282 11.49 -14.47 10.76
CA LEU A 282 10.25 -14.62 9.99
C LEU A 282 9.14 -15.33 10.78
N LEU A 283 9.49 -16.31 11.63
CA LEU A 283 8.53 -16.95 12.53
C LEU A 283 7.97 -15.97 13.58
N GLU A 284 8.83 -15.17 14.20
CA GLU A 284 8.43 -14.15 15.18
C GLU A 284 7.56 -13.08 14.50
N SER A 285 7.94 -12.65 13.29
CA SER A 285 7.15 -11.72 12.47
C SER A 285 5.75 -12.25 12.16
N ALA A 286 5.62 -13.55 11.81
CA ALA A 286 4.32 -14.17 11.57
C ALA A 286 3.44 -14.22 12.84
N GLN A 287 4.05 -14.42 14.02
CA GLN A 287 3.35 -14.42 15.31
C GLN A 287 2.86 -13.02 15.69
N GLU A 288 3.65 -11.98 15.43
CA GLU A 288 3.26 -10.57 15.67
C GLU A 288 2.06 -10.17 14.79
N LEU A 289 2.08 -10.53 13.50
CA LEU A 289 0.95 -10.31 12.60
C LEU A 289 -0.31 -11.04 13.07
N ALA A 290 -0.18 -12.31 13.46
CA ALA A 290 -1.31 -13.09 13.97
C ALA A 290 -1.87 -12.51 15.28
N SER A 291 -1.01 -12.02 16.16
CA SER A 291 -1.41 -11.35 17.42
C SER A 291 -2.19 -10.07 17.15
N SER A 292 -1.82 -9.31 16.12
CA SER A 292 -2.54 -8.11 15.68
C SER A 292 -3.97 -8.45 15.22
N VAL A 293 -4.13 -9.49 14.39
CA VAL A 293 -5.46 -9.98 13.98
C VAL A 293 -6.27 -10.44 15.19
N LYS A 294 -5.66 -11.21 16.09
CA LYS A 294 -6.31 -11.68 17.32
C LYS A 294 -6.85 -10.52 18.18
N ALA A 295 -6.09 -9.44 18.31
CA ALA A 295 -6.52 -8.26 19.06
C ALA A 295 -7.72 -7.54 18.43
N VAL A 296 -7.82 -7.50 17.09
CA VAL A 296 -8.97 -6.92 16.38
C VAL A 296 -10.19 -7.82 16.49
N VAL A 297 -10.05 -9.10 16.14
CA VAL A 297 -11.13 -10.10 16.18
C VAL A 297 -11.74 -10.19 17.58
N GLY A 298 -10.90 -10.21 18.62
CA GLY A 298 -11.36 -10.29 20.01
C GLY A 298 -12.13 -9.05 20.47
N ARG A 299 -11.68 -7.84 20.11
CA ARG A 299 -12.37 -6.59 20.49
C ARG A 299 -13.72 -6.41 19.78
N LEU A 300 -13.82 -6.90 18.56
CA LEU A 300 -15.04 -6.80 17.75
C LEU A 300 -15.98 -8.00 17.92
N GLY A 301 -15.53 -9.08 18.55
CA GLY A 301 -16.30 -10.31 18.69
C GLY A 301 -16.63 -10.98 17.35
N LEU A 302 -15.78 -10.79 16.31
CA LEU A 302 -16.04 -11.28 14.95
C LEU A 302 -16.16 -12.81 14.89
N CYS A 303 -15.54 -13.53 15.82
CA CYS A 303 -15.58 -14.99 15.90
C CYS A 303 -16.78 -15.53 16.70
N GLY A 304 -17.76 -14.70 17.09
CA GLY A 304 -18.89 -15.11 17.92
C GLY A 304 -18.51 -15.48 19.36
N GLN A 305 -19.53 -15.83 20.16
CA GLN A 305 -19.36 -16.09 21.61
C GLN A 305 -18.54 -17.35 21.92
N ASP A 306 -18.57 -18.35 21.04
CA ASP A 306 -17.83 -19.61 21.20
C ASP A 306 -16.44 -19.61 20.54
N GLY A 307 -16.07 -18.49 19.89
CA GLY A 307 -14.79 -18.30 19.19
C GLY A 307 -14.68 -19.03 17.85
N LYS A 308 -15.76 -19.65 17.35
CA LYS A 308 -15.75 -20.50 16.14
C LYS A 308 -16.55 -19.93 14.98
N GLY A 309 -17.22 -18.80 15.18
CA GLY A 309 -17.95 -18.08 14.15
C GLY A 309 -17.07 -17.74 12.95
N ALA A 310 -17.65 -17.84 11.75
CA ALA A 310 -16.95 -17.55 10.52
C ALA A 310 -16.83 -16.05 10.28
N PHE A 311 -15.66 -15.57 9.86
CA PHE A 311 -15.45 -14.19 9.47
C PHE A 311 -14.39 -14.10 8.36
N PRO A 312 -14.53 -13.14 7.42
CA PRO A 312 -13.52 -12.93 6.39
C PRO A 312 -12.28 -12.26 6.98
N LEU A 313 -11.11 -12.78 6.62
CA LEU A 313 -9.80 -12.17 6.87
C LEU A 313 -9.16 -11.82 5.53
N VAL A 314 -9.17 -10.54 5.17
CA VAL A 314 -8.54 -10.05 3.95
C VAL A 314 -7.04 -9.88 4.19
N LEU A 315 -6.19 -10.43 3.32
CA LEU A 315 -4.73 -10.37 3.41
C LEU A 315 -4.18 -9.55 2.25
N VAL A 316 -3.44 -8.48 2.52
CA VAL A 316 -2.87 -7.57 1.51
C VAL A 316 -1.42 -7.22 1.83
N GLY A 317 -0.60 -7.05 0.79
CA GLY A 317 0.78 -6.58 0.89
C GLY A 317 1.81 -7.67 0.64
N GLY A 318 2.95 -7.26 0.09
CA GLY A 318 3.98 -8.16 -0.45
C GLY A 318 4.61 -9.12 0.57
N VAL A 319 4.54 -8.82 1.88
CA VAL A 319 5.03 -9.76 2.91
C VAL A 319 4.11 -10.97 3.04
N LEU A 320 2.81 -10.84 2.72
CA LEU A 320 1.81 -11.91 2.80
C LEU A 320 1.63 -12.69 1.49
N GLU A 321 2.31 -12.25 0.42
CA GLU A 321 2.36 -12.95 -0.85
C GLU A 321 3.21 -14.21 -0.75
N ALA A 322 2.86 -15.23 -1.54
CA ALA A 322 3.45 -16.55 -1.43
C ALA A 322 4.87 -16.56 -2.03
N ASN A 323 5.88 -16.90 -1.21
CA ASN A 323 7.20 -17.26 -1.71
C ASN A 323 7.33 -18.78 -1.92
N THR A 324 8.41 -19.19 -2.60
CA THR A 324 8.54 -20.56 -3.08
C THR A 324 8.75 -21.62 -1.99
N ARG A 325 9.59 -21.36 -0.98
CA ARG A 325 9.84 -22.29 0.13
C ARG A 325 9.48 -21.72 1.49
N TRP A 326 9.65 -20.41 1.72
CA TRP A 326 9.27 -19.78 2.99
C TRP A 326 8.12 -18.77 2.85
N ASP A 327 6.92 -19.15 3.25
CA ASP A 327 5.68 -18.39 3.05
C ASP A 327 5.15 -17.81 4.37
N VAL A 328 5.45 -16.53 4.62
CA VAL A 328 5.01 -15.80 5.82
C VAL A 328 3.48 -15.77 5.89
N GLY A 329 2.80 -15.57 4.76
CA GLY A 329 1.34 -15.56 4.71
C GLY A 329 0.71 -16.88 5.17
N LYS A 330 1.27 -18.03 4.75
CA LYS A 330 0.83 -19.35 5.23
C LYS A 330 1.06 -19.53 6.73
N GLU A 331 2.21 -19.12 7.25
CA GLU A 331 2.49 -19.26 8.69
C GLU A 331 1.60 -18.33 9.53
N VAL A 332 1.33 -17.12 9.06
CA VAL A 332 0.36 -16.20 9.68
C VAL A 332 -1.03 -16.84 9.74
N ILE A 333 -1.53 -17.39 8.63
CA ILE A 333 -2.84 -18.08 8.60
C ILE A 333 -2.83 -19.27 9.58
N LYS A 334 -1.77 -20.09 9.56
CA LYS A 334 -1.62 -21.21 10.50
C LYS A 334 -1.64 -20.76 11.96
N CYS A 335 -0.99 -19.64 12.29
CA CYS A 335 -1.04 -19.06 13.63
C CYS A 335 -2.46 -18.59 14.00
N ILE A 336 -3.15 -17.90 13.08
CA ILE A 336 -4.51 -17.38 13.29
C ILE A 336 -5.53 -18.52 13.43
N SER A 337 -5.47 -19.55 12.57
CA SER A 337 -6.41 -20.67 12.60
C SER A 337 -6.36 -21.50 13.89
N LYS A 338 -5.23 -21.45 14.63
CA LYS A 338 -5.16 -22.05 15.98
C LYS A 338 -6.06 -21.34 16.99
N TYR A 339 -6.22 -20.02 16.85
CA TYR A 339 -7.09 -19.22 17.71
C TYR A 339 -8.52 -19.15 17.19
N PHE A 340 -8.68 -19.09 15.87
CA PHE A 340 -9.96 -18.88 15.19
C PHE A 340 -10.14 -19.89 14.06
N PRO A 341 -10.72 -21.08 14.33
CA PRO A 341 -10.90 -22.10 13.30
C PRO A 341 -11.90 -21.67 12.20
N GLY A 342 -12.77 -20.71 12.48
CA GLY A 342 -13.74 -20.15 11.52
C GLY A 342 -13.18 -19.07 10.59
N VAL A 343 -11.89 -18.71 10.69
CA VAL A 343 -11.31 -17.69 9.81
C VAL A 343 -11.44 -18.08 8.34
N LEU A 344 -11.87 -17.15 7.48
CA LEU A 344 -11.96 -17.31 6.04
C LEU A 344 -10.93 -16.40 5.36
N PRO A 345 -9.71 -16.87 5.06
CA PRO A 345 -8.69 -16.05 4.41
C PRO A 345 -9.10 -15.68 2.99
N ILE A 346 -9.03 -14.39 2.67
CA ILE A 346 -9.31 -13.84 1.35
C ILE A 346 -8.07 -13.08 0.90
N ARG A 347 -7.51 -13.48 -0.24
CA ARG A 347 -6.54 -12.66 -0.97
C ARG A 347 -7.29 -11.99 -2.11
N PRO A 348 -7.45 -10.65 -2.08
CA PRO A 348 -8.05 -9.94 -3.20
C PRO A 348 -7.27 -10.32 -4.47
N LYS A 349 -7.99 -10.70 -5.53
CA LYS A 349 -7.33 -10.81 -6.84
C LYS A 349 -6.84 -9.41 -7.17
N ASN A 350 -5.63 -9.31 -7.72
CA ASN A 350 -5.16 -8.08 -8.38
C ASN A 350 -6.08 -7.83 -9.59
N LEU A 351 -7.30 -7.34 -9.36
CA LEU A 351 -8.26 -6.91 -10.37
C LEU A 351 -7.69 -5.77 -11.22
N LEU A 352 -6.60 -5.15 -10.76
CA LEU A 352 -5.88 -4.05 -11.41
C LEU A 352 -4.61 -4.47 -12.15
N LEU A 353 -4.19 -5.74 -12.08
CA LEU A 353 -3.18 -6.32 -12.98
C LEU A 353 -3.90 -7.15 -14.05
N GLY A 354 -4.75 -6.46 -14.83
CA GLY A 354 -5.10 -6.96 -16.15
C GLY A 354 -3.79 -7.07 -16.94
N GLN A 355 -3.35 -8.30 -17.17
CA GLN A 355 -2.35 -8.59 -18.18
C GLN A 355 -2.88 -8.09 -19.52
N HIS A 356 -2.30 -7.01 -20.02
CA HIS A 356 -2.18 -6.80 -21.45
C HIS A 356 -0.74 -7.15 -21.79
N GLY A 357 -0.60 -8.22 -22.58
CA GLY A 357 0.68 -8.69 -23.10
C GLY A 357 1.18 -7.88 -24.29
#